data_AF-A0A1N7HZ98-F1
#
_entry.id   AF-A0A1N7HZ98-F1
#
_cell.length_a   1.000
_cell.length_b   1.000
_cell.length_c   1.000
_cell.angle_alpha   90.00
_cell.angle_beta   90.00
_cell.angle_gamma   90.00
#
_symmetry.space_group_name_H-M   'P 1'
#
loop_
_entity.id
_entity.type
_entity.pdbx_description
1 polymer ?
#
loop_
_entity_poly.entity_id
_entity_poly.type
_entity_poly.pdbx_seq_one_letter_code
_entity_poly.pdbx_strand_id
1 'polypeptide(L)'
;MYLMNFILSLKKLNRLSSAIVCSVVFYIAASLLYFILNKLVDKVVGSPLGSAYHWMYPYSFIMVFAVFFMITMVLLGRNKKMIYNKVFYFVFYVLWIVPSLLFSGLLWSFFDMNAGYFPQGSDFLKKIFSDMLYGLTWGGLAIISAIPFNLFVFAVSFFIIKKYRTFINNNL
;
A
#
# COMPACT_ATOMS: atom_id res chain seq x y z
N MET A 1 20.89 -21.21 27.68
CA MET A 1 20.27 -21.33 26.33
C MET A 1 18.92 -20.62 26.19
N TYR A 2 18.11 -20.46 27.26
CA TYR A 2 16.82 -19.75 27.20
C TYR A 2 16.89 -18.22 27.02
N LEU A 3 17.93 -17.57 27.55
CA LEU A 3 18.10 -16.11 27.46
C LEU A 3 18.27 -15.61 26.01
N MET A 4 18.95 -16.41 25.17
CA MET A 4 19.22 -16.05 23.77
C MET A 4 17.96 -16.10 22.90
N ASN A 5 17.01 -16.98 23.21
CA ASN A 5 15.70 -17.05 22.54
C ASN A 5 14.80 -15.86 22.88
N PHE A 6 14.87 -15.33 24.11
CA PHE A 6 14.08 -14.17 24.53
C PHE A 6 14.56 -12.87 23.85
N ILE A 7 15.88 -12.67 23.76
CA ILE A 7 16.47 -11.50 23.09
C ILE A 7 16.16 -11.49 21.58
N LEU A 8 16.15 -12.67 20.94
CA LEU A 8 15.71 -12.85 19.55
C LEU A 8 14.22 -12.50 19.34
N SER A 9 13.38 -12.72 20.36
CA SER A 9 11.96 -12.34 20.34
C SER A 9 11.78 -10.83 20.42
N LEU A 10 12.50 -10.15 21.31
CA LEU A 10 12.44 -8.69 21.50
C LEU A 10 12.85 -7.90 20.25
N LYS A 11 13.93 -8.31 19.57
CA LYS A 11 14.36 -7.66 18.31
C LYS A 11 13.31 -7.79 17.20
N LYS A 12 12.63 -8.94 17.11
CA LYS A 12 11.53 -9.17 16.16
C LYS A 12 10.31 -8.32 16.50
N LEU A 13 9.98 -8.21 17.79
CA LEU A 13 8.87 -7.39 18.30
C LEU A 13 9.09 -5.90 17.98
N ASN A 14 10.32 -5.40 18.21
CA ASN A 14 10.69 -4.01 17.92
C ASN A 14 10.60 -3.69 16.42
N ARG A 15 10.99 -4.63 15.54
CA ARG A 15 10.85 -4.44 14.09
C ARG A 15 9.40 -4.40 13.65
N LEU A 16 8.58 -5.36 14.11
CA LEU A 16 7.16 -5.39 13.75
C LEU A 16 6.46 -4.11 14.24
N SER A 17 6.71 -3.70 15.48
CA SER A 17 6.21 -2.43 16.02
C SER A 17 6.63 -1.24 15.17
N SER A 18 7.91 -1.14 14.80
CA SER A 18 8.39 -0.06 13.92
C SER A 18 7.74 -0.07 12.54
N ALA A 19 7.53 -1.25 11.94
CA ALA A 19 6.85 -1.38 10.66
C ALA A 19 5.36 -0.99 10.75
N ILE A 20 4.67 -1.35 11.84
CA ILE A 20 3.30 -0.93 12.12
C ILE A 20 3.22 0.60 12.24
N VAL A 21 4.11 1.22 13.03
CA VAL A 21 4.16 2.68 13.17
C VAL A 21 4.39 3.34 11.81
N CYS A 22 5.34 2.85 11.02
CA CYS A 22 5.60 3.37 9.67
C CYS A 22 4.38 3.25 8.75
N SER A 23 3.67 2.12 8.81
CA SER A 23 2.44 1.88 8.05
C SER A 23 1.30 2.80 8.47
N VAL A 24 1.11 3.03 9.77
CA VAL A 24 0.09 3.95 10.29
C VAL A 24 0.39 5.38 9.89
N VAL A 25 1.65 5.82 10.02
CA VAL A 25 2.08 7.15 9.57
C VAL A 25 1.87 7.31 8.06
N PHE A 26 2.21 6.29 7.27
CA PHE A 26 1.95 6.29 5.83
C PHE A 26 0.46 6.43 5.52
N TYR A 27 -0.39 5.60 6.15
CA TYR A 27 -1.84 5.64 5.97
C TYR A 27 -2.44 7.01 6.28
N ILE A 28 -2.06 7.60 7.43
CA ILE A 28 -2.54 8.91 7.86
C ILE A 28 -2.07 9.99 6.87
N ALA A 29 -0.79 10.00 6.50
CA ALA A 29 -0.25 11.00 5.60
C ALA A 29 -0.87 10.92 4.19
N ALA A 30 -1.02 9.72 3.63
CA ALA A 30 -1.68 9.51 2.34
C ALA A 30 -3.17 9.92 2.39
N SER A 31 -3.86 9.61 3.49
CA SER A 31 -5.27 9.99 3.68
C SER A 31 -5.45 11.51 3.79
N LEU A 32 -4.55 12.21 4.50
CA LEU A 32 -4.55 13.67 4.59
C LEU A 32 -4.23 14.31 3.24
N LEU A 33 -3.22 13.80 2.52
CA LEU A 33 -2.89 14.25 1.17
C LEU A 33 -4.07 14.10 0.21
N TYR A 34 -4.73 12.94 0.24
CA TYR A 34 -5.92 12.68 -0.55
C TYR A 34 -7.03 13.68 -0.21
N PHE A 35 -7.32 13.88 1.08
CA PHE A 35 -8.34 14.82 1.53
C PHE A 35 -8.06 16.25 1.05
N ILE A 36 -6.83 16.73 1.20
CA ILE A 36 -6.42 18.06 0.76
C ILE A 36 -6.57 18.20 -0.75
N LEU A 37 -6.04 17.25 -1.53
CA LEU A 37 -6.12 17.29 -2.99
C LEU A 37 -7.55 17.17 -3.49
N ASN A 38 -8.37 16.31 -2.90
CA ASN A 38 -9.78 16.19 -3.27
C ASN A 38 -10.51 17.52 -3.06
N LYS A 39 -10.26 18.21 -1.94
CA LYS A 39 -10.81 19.56 -1.68
C LYS A 39 -10.29 20.65 -2.62
N LEU A 40 -9.10 20.48 -3.18
CA LEU A 40 -8.54 21.40 -4.17
C LEU A 40 -9.10 21.11 -5.58
N VAL A 41 -9.23 19.83 -5.94
CA VAL A 41 -9.75 19.40 -7.26
C VAL A 41 -11.25 19.68 -7.39
N ASP A 42 -12.05 19.38 -6.35
CA ASP A 42 -13.49 19.68 -6.32
C ASP A 42 -13.78 21.18 -6.56
N LYS A 43 -12.82 22.06 -6.23
CA LYS A 43 -12.92 23.50 -6.43
C LYS A 43 -12.48 23.99 -7.81
N VAL A 44 -11.72 23.18 -8.58
CA VAL A 44 -11.02 23.63 -9.79
C VAL A 44 -11.47 22.88 -11.04
N VAL A 45 -11.83 21.61 -10.93
CA VAL A 45 -12.19 20.75 -12.07
C VAL A 45 -13.36 19.89 -11.61
N GLY A 46 -14.59 20.31 -11.91
CA GLY A 46 -15.78 19.46 -11.71
C GLY A 46 -15.59 18.15 -12.47
N SER A 47 -15.13 17.11 -11.78
CA SER A 47 -14.68 15.88 -12.42
C SER A 47 -15.86 14.93 -12.64
N PRO A 48 -16.13 14.47 -13.88
CA PRO A 48 -17.17 13.49 -14.16
C PRO A 48 -16.84 12.09 -13.60
N LEU A 49 -15.64 11.89 -13.02
CA LEU A 49 -15.22 10.63 -12.42
C LEU A 49 -15.81 10.39 -11.01
N GLY A 50 -16.40 11.41 -10.38
CA GLY A 50 -16.99 11.30 -9.04
C GLY A 50 -18.27 10.45 -8.94
N SER A 51 -18.78 9.92 -10.07
CA SER A 51 -20.03 9.13 -10.12
C SER A 51 -19.83 7.62 -9.93
N ALA A 52 -18.59 7.12 -9.96
CA ALA A 52 -18.34 5.71 -9.67
C ALA A 52 -18.35 5.47 -8.15
N TYR A 53 -19.21 4.58 -7.65
CA TYR A 53 -19.33 4.31 -6.20
C TYR A 53 -18.02 3.85 -5.53
N HIS A 54 -17.04 3.36 -6.30
CA HIS A 54 -15.68 3.08 -5.83
C HIS A 54 -14.96 4.32 -5.28
N TRP A 55 -15.32 5.52 -5.74
CA TRP A 55 -14.82 6.80 -5.19
C TRP A 55 -15.35 7.10 -3.79
N MET A 56 -16.35 6.36 -3.31
CA MET A 56 -16.82 6.46 -1.93
C MET A 56 -15.87 5.76 -0.94
N TYR A 57 -14.94 4.93 -1.42
CA TYR A 57 -14.06 4.11 -0.57
C TYR A 57 -12.55 4.37 -0.75
N PRO A 58 -12.07 5.62 -0.93
CA PRO A 58 -10.66 5.90 -1.24
C PRO A 58 -9.74 5.48 -0.10
N TYR A 59 -10.19 5.64 1.14
CA TYR A 59 -9.46 5.26 2.35
C TYR A 59 -9.25 3.74 2.44
N SER A 60 -10.19 2.93 1.94
CA SER A 60 -10.04 1.48 1.90
C SER A 60 -8.92 1.06 0.94
N PHE A 61 -8.80 1.73 -0.22
CA PHE A 61 -7.69 1.51 -1.14
C PHE A 61 -6.35 1.97 -0.55
N ILE A 62 -6.31 3.14 0.10
CA ILE A 62 -5.10 3.60 0.82
C ILE A 62 -4.70 2.61 1.92
N MET A 63 -5.68 2.01 2.61
CA MET A 63 -5.43 0.98 3.62
C MET A 63 -4.77 -0.26 3.01
N VAL A 64 -5.20 -0.73 1.83
CA VAL A 64 -4.53 -1.84 1.12
C VAL A 64 -3.06 -1.51 0.91
N PHE A 65 -2.74 -0.32 0.40
CA PHE A 65 -1.35 0.12 0.24
C PHE A 65 -0.61 0.18 1.58
N ALA A 66 -1.22 0.66 2.65
CA ALA A 66 -0.60 0.69 3.97
C ALA A 66 -0.27 -0.72 4.49
N VAL A 67 -1.21 -1.67 4.38
CA VAL A 67 -0.99 -3.06 4.80
C VAL A 67 0.19 -3.68 4.03
N PHE A 68 0.24 -3.54 2.71
CA PHE A 68 1.36 -4.06 1.93
C PHE A 68 2.67 -3.31 2.17
N PHE A 69 2.62 -2.02 2.53
CA PHE A 69 3.80 -1.26 2.95
C PHE A 69 4.42 -1.87 4.21
N MET A 70 3.58 -2.20 5.20
CA MET A 70 4.00 -2.90 6.43
C MET A 70 4.62 -4.27 6.12
N ILE A 71 3.93 -5.08 5.29
CA ILE A 71 4.40 -6.40 4.90
C ILE A 71 5.77 -6.30 4.24
N THR A 72 5.94 -5.39 3.27
CA THR A 72 7.23 -5.18 2.59
C THR A 72 8.33 -4.73 3.56
N MET A 73 8.02 -3.86 4.52
CA MET A 73 8.98 -3.47 5.57
C MET A 73 9.42 -4.66 6.43
N VAL A 74 8.48 -5.52 6.83
CA VAL A 74 8.79 -6.70 7.65
C VAL A 74 9.60 -7.74 6.86
N LEU A 75 9.27 -7.95 5.59
CA LEU A 75 9.95 -8.90 4.70
C LEU A 75 11.38 -8.44 4.43
N LEU A 76 11.57 -7.21 3.94
CA LEU A 76 12.88 -6.69 3.58
C LEU A 76 13.74 -6.36 4.81
N GLY A 77 13.10 -5.96 5.91
CA GLY A 77 13.73 -5.71 7.21
C GLY A 77 14.37 -6.94 7.88
N ARG A 78 14.20 -8.15 7.31
CA ARG A 78 14.89 -9.38 7.75
C ARG A 78 16.25 -9.56 7.10
N ASN A 79 16.43 -9.08 5.88
CA ASN A 79 17.59 -9.42 5.07
C ASN A 79 18.61 -8.27 5.07
N LYS A 80 19.61 -8.34 5.98
CA LYS A 80 20.67 -7.33 6.07
C LYS A 80 21.33 -7.06 4.71
N LYS A 81 21.66 -8.10 3.93
CA LYS A 81 22.27 -7.95 2.60
C LYS A 81 21.42 -7.12 1.65
N MET A 82 20.10 -7.32 1.69
CA MET A 82 19.16 -6.54 0.88
C MET A 82 19.06 -5.09 1.35
N ILE A 83 19.05 -4.85 2.67
CA ILE A 83 18.99 -3.50 3.26
C ILE A 83 20.19 -2.64 2.84
N TYR A 84 21.38 -3.21 2.66
CA TYR A 84 22.57 -2.48 2.22
C TYR A 84 22.70 -2.34 0.70
N ASN A 85 21.84 -3.00 -0.08
CA ASN A 85 21.92 -2.97 -1.52
C ASN A 85 21.47 -1.61 -2.09
N LYS A 86 22.16 -1.12 -3.12
CA LYS A 86 21.79 0.10 -3.87
C LYS A 86 20.40 -0.03 -4.51
N VAL A 87 19.98 -1.26 -4.81
CA VAL A 87 18.68 -1.56 -5.44
C VAL A 87 17.53 -1.69 -4.41
N PHE A 88 17.79 -1.48 -3.11
CA PHE A 88 16.80 -1.66 -2.04
C PHE A 88 15.49 -0.91 -2.28
N TYR A 89 15.56 0.38 -2.64
CA TYR A 89 14.35 1.18 -2.85
C TYR A 89 13.54 0.69 -4.04
N PHE A 90 14.20 0.32 -5.15
CA PHE A 90 13.52 -0.25 -6.31
C PHE A 90 12.80 -1.55 -5.95
N VAL A 91 13.49 -2.48 -5.29
CA VAL A 91 12.89 -3.74 -4.83
C VAL A 91 11.74 -3.47 -3.86
N PHE A 92 11.89 -2.51 -2.95
CA PHE A 92 10.85 -2.12 -2.01
C PHE A 92 9.60 -1.65 -2.75
N TYR A 93 9.72 -0.71 -3.68
CA TYR A 93 8.58 -0.18 -4.41
C TYR A 93 7.90 -1.25 -5.27
N VAL A 94 8.65 -2.14 -5.92
CA VAL A 94 8.07 -3.25 -6.70
C VAL A 94 7.27 -4.19 -5.79
N LEU A 95 7.87 -4.64 -4.68
CA LEU A 95 7.21 -5.55 -3.74
C LEU A 95 6.04 -4.91 -2.98
N TRP A 96 6.03 -3.58 -2.90
CA TRP A 96 4.93 -2.86 -2.28
C TRP A 96 3.79 -2.59 -3.28
N ILE A 97 4.09 -1.97 -4.43
CA ILE A 97 3.07 -1.47 -5.36
C ILE A 97 2.37 -2.62 -6.07
N VAL A 98 3.09 -3.62 -6.59
CA VAL A 98 2.50 -4.68 -7.41
C VAL A 98 1.47 -5.49 -6.63
N PRO A 99 1.75 -6.00 -5.42
CA PRO A 99 0.73 -6.66 -4.61
C PRO A 99 -0.38 -5.69 -4.19
N SER A 100 -0.07 -4.44 -3.85
CA SER A 100 -1.10 -3.45 -3.49
C SER A 100 -2.13 -3.25 -4.61
N LEU A 101 -1.68 -3.16 -5.86
CA LEU A 101 -2.55 -3.02 -7.03
C LEU A 101 -3.42 -4.26 -7.26
N LEU A 102 -2.81 -5.44 -7.17
CA LEU A 102 -3.51 -6.72 -7.34
C LEU A 102 -4.60 -6.91 -6.27
N PHE A 103 -4.30 -6.60 -5.01
CA PHE A 103 -5.29 -6.66 -3.92
C PHE A 103 -6.28 -5.49 -3.93
N SER A 104 -5.93 -4.36 -4.54
CA SER A 104 -6.89 -3.30 -4.83
C SER A 104 -7.92 -3.77 -5.86
N GLY A 105 -7.52 -4.56 -6.86
CA GLY A 105 -8.45 -5.22 -7.77
C GLY A 105 -9.41 -6.18 -7.07
N LEU A 106 -8.94 -6.93 -6.07
CA LEU A 106 -9.80 -7.76 -5.22
C LEU A 106 -10.81 -6.92 -4.41
N LEU A 107 -10.34 -5.82 -3.83
CA LEU A 107 -11.19 -4.92 -3.07
C LEU A 107 -12.26 -4.27 -3.97
N TRP A 108 -11.90 -3.96 -5.22
CA TRP A 108 -12.85 -3.51 -6.24
C TRP A 108 -13.92 -4.57 -6.50
N SER A 109 -13.50 -5.82 -6.71
CA SER A 109 -14.42 -6.95 -6.90
C SER A 109 -15.37 -7.12 -5.71
N PHE A 110 -14.88 -6.93 -4.49
CA PHE A 110 -15.68 -6.99 -3.27
C PHE A 110 -16.75 -5.89 -3.23
N PHE A 111 -16.39 -4.65 -3.62
CA PHE A 111 -17.37 -3.56 -3.68
C PHE A 111 -18.41 -3.76 -4.78
N ASP A 112 -18.04 -4.31 -5.94
CA ASP A 112 -19.00 -4.71 -6.99
C ASP A 112 -20.02 -5.72 -6.47
N MET A 113 -19.52 -6.77 -5.80
CA MET A 113 -20.39 -7.81 -5.23
C MET A 113 -21.33 -7.24 -4.16
N ASN A 114 -20.83 -6.32 -3.33
CA ASN A 114 -21.65 -5.64 -2.31
C ASN A 114 -22.69 -4.69 -2.93
N ALA A 115 -22.44 -4.15 -4.12
CA ALA A 115 -23.39 -3.34 -4.88
C ALA A 115 -24.43 -4.18 -5.65
N GLY A 116 -24.39 -5.51 -5.53
CA GLY A 116 -25.36 -6.43 -6.15
C GLY A 116 -24.86 -7.10 -7.43
N TYR A 117 -23.65 -6.80 -7.91
CA TYR A 117 -23.04 -7.43 -9.10
C TYR A 117 -22.38 -8.77 -8.74
N PHE A 118 -23.13 -9.66 -8.08
CA PHE A 118 -22.61 -10.96 -7.65
C PHE A 118 -22.60 -11.95 -8.84
N PRO A 119 -21.43 -12.45 -9.27
CA PRO A 119 -21.35 -13.41 -10.36
C PRO A 119 -21.93 -14.78 -9.95
N GLN A 120 -22.59 -15.47 -10.90
CA GLN A 120 -23.21 -16.77 -10.63
C GLN A 120 -22.25 -17.94 -10.93
N GLY A 121 -22.28 -18.98 -10.10
CA GLY A 121 -21.60 -20.25 -10.35
C GLY A 121 -20.09 -20.12 -10.60
N SER A 122 -19.63 -20.67 -11.73
CA SER A 122 -18.21 -20.73 -12.10
C SER A 122 -17.60 -19.39 -12.53
N ASP A 123 -18.43 -18.37 -12.75
CA ASP A 123 -17.96 -17.02 -13.11
C ASP A 123 -17.44 -16.23 -11.91
N PHE A 124 -17.68 -16.72 -10.67
CA PHE A 124 -17.15 -16.11 -9.45
C PHE A 124 -15.62 -16.03 -9.46
N LEU A 125 -14.94 -17.15 -9.70
CA LEU A 125 -13.48 -17.18 -9.75
C LEU A 125 -12.95 -16.37 -10.93
N LYS A 126 -13.62 -16.43 -12.09
CA LYS A 126 -13.22 -15.64 -13.26
C LYS A 126 -13.28 -14.15 -12.98
N LYS A 127 -14.34 -13.66 -12.33
CA LYS A 127 -14.46 -12.25 -11.93
C LYS A 127 -13.33 -11.85 -11.00
N ILE A 128 -13.06 -12.63 -9.95
CA ILE A 128 -11.98 -12.36 -8.99
C ILE A 128 -10.63 -12.22 -9.68
N PHE A 129 -10.24 -13.19 -10.52
CA PHE A 129 -8.96 -13.14 -11.22
C PHE A 129 -8.91 -12.02 -12.27
N SER A 130 -10.02 -11.77 -12.96
CA SER A 130 -10.13 -10.66 -13.91
C SER A 130 -9.92 -9.32 -13.20
N ASP A 131 -10.57 -9.10 -12.06
CA ASP A 131 -10.50 -7.84 -11.32
C ASP A 131 -9.13 -7.62 -10.68
N MET A 132 -8.46 -8.68 -10.23
CA MET A 132 -7.04 -8.62 -9.83
C MET A 132 -6.14 -8.09 -10.96
N LEU A 133 -6.34 -8.59 -12.18
CA LEU A 133 -5.59 -8.15 -13.36
C LEU A 133 -5.98 -6.74 -13.79
N TYR A 134 -7.25 -6.37 -13.64
CA TYR A 134 -7.70 -4.99 -13.83
C TYR A 134 -7.06 -4.04 -12.81
N GLY A 135 -6.89 -4.46 -11.57
CA GLY A 135 -6.13 -3.72 -10.56
C GLY A 135 -4.70 -3.42 -10.99
N LEU A 136 -4.04 -4.35 -11.68
CA LEU A 136 -2.69 -4.13 -12.22
C LEU A 136 -2.69 -3.19 -13.44
N THR A 137 -3.64 -3.36 -14.36
CA THR A 137 -3.70 -2.59 -15.62
C THR A 137 -4.30 -1.20 -15.41
N TRP A 138 -5.57 -1.12 -15.04
CA TRP A 138 -6.26 0.15 -14.79
C TRP A 138 -5.75 0.86 -13.55
N GLY A 139 -5.40 0.13 -12.49
CA GLY A 139 -4.77 0.73 -11.31
C GLY A 139 -3.39 1.30 -11.63
N GLY A 140 -2.61 0.66 -12.50
CA GLY A 140 -1.36 1.22 -13.04
C GLY A 140 -1.58 2.52 -13.82
N LEU A 141 -2.60 2.55 -14.69
CA LEU A 141 -2.99 3.77 -15.40
C LEU A 141 -3.47 4.88 -14.46
N ALA A 142 -4.20 4.53 -13.40
CA ALA A 142 -4.62 5.48 -12.36
C ALA A 142 -3.42 6.07 -11.59
N ILE A 143 -2.38 5.26 -11.35
CA ILE A 143 -1.13 5.76 -10.76
C ILE A 143 -0.47 6.81 -11.67
N ILE A 144 -0.45 6.54 -12.98
CA ILE A 144 0.14 7.45 -13.96
C ILE A 144 -0.71 8.71 -14.16
N SER A 145 -2.03 8.62 -14.13
CA SER A 145 -2.91 9.77 -14.36
C SER A 145 -3.01 10.71 -13.15
N ALA A 146 -2.86 10.19 -11.93
CA ALA A 146 -2.87 10.98 -10.70
C ALA A 146 -1.47 11.44 -10.25
N ILE A 147 -0.68 12.00 -11.20
CA ILE A 147 0.73 12.39 -11.00
C ILE A 147 0.95 13.22 -9.72
N PRO A 148 0.18 14.30 -9.44
CA PRO A 148 0.46 15.14 -8.28
C PRO A 148 0.33 14.37 -6.96
N PHE A 149 -0.76 13.61 -6.78
CA PHE A 149 -0.97 12.80 -5.57
C PHE A 149 0.12 11.74 -5.40
N ASN A 150 0.39 10.96 -6.45
CA ASN A 150 1.32 9.85 -6.36
C ASN A 150 2.77 10.31 -6.15
N LEU A 151 3.18 11.46 -6.69
CA LEU A 151 4.48 12.05 -6.39
C LEU A 151 4.64 12.39 -4.91
N PHE A 152 3.62 13.00 -4.29
CA PHE A 152 3.65 13.29 -2.84
C PHE A 152 3.64 12.00 -2.01
N VAL A 153 2.83 11.01 -2.39
CA VAL A 153 2.79 9.71 -1.72
C VAL A 153 4.17 9.03 -1.80
N PHE A 154 4.83 9.04 -2.96
CA PHE A 154 6.18 8.51 -3.13
C PHE A 154 7.23 9.26 -2.32
N ALA A 155 7.13 10.59 -2.23
CA ALA A 155 8.03 11.39 -1.40
C ALA A 155 7.86 11.05 0.08
N VAL A 156 6.63 11.02 0.59
CA VAL A 156 6.33 10.64 1.98
C VAL A 156 6.83 9.23 2.27
N SER A 157 6.51 8.25 1.41
CA SER A 157 6.95 6.88 1.60
C SER A 157 8.47 6.77 1.62
N PHE A 158 9.18 7.50 0.75
CA PHE A 158 10.64 7.51 0.73
C PHE A 158 11.24 7.93 2.07
N PHE A 159 10.73 9.01 2.68
CA PHE A 159 11.23 9.46 3.99
C PHE A 159 10.95 8.46 5.10
N ILE A 160 9.77 7.84 5.10
CA ILE A 160 9.41 6.80 6.08
C ILE A 160 10.34 5.58 5.91
N ILE A 161 10.53 5.10 4.68
CA ILE A 161 11.43 3.98 4.37
C ILE A 161 12.87 4.30 4.79
N LYS A 162 13.35 5.52 4.52
CA LYS A 162 14.69 5.97 4.92
C LYS A 162 14.87 5.95 6.44
N LYS A 163 13.88 6.43 7.20
CA LYS A 163 13.90 6.37 8.67
C LYS A 163 13.86 4.94 9.18
N TYR A 164 12.98 4.10 8.65
CA TYR A 164 12.90 2.67 9.00
C TYR A 164 14.22 1.95 8.74
N ARG A 165 14.83 2.16 7.56
CA ARG A 165 16.13 1.60 7.21
C ARG A 165 17.21 1.98 8.22
N THR A 166 17.25 3.24 8.64
CA THR A 166 18.18 3.73 9.66
C THR A 166 17.94 3.08 11.02
N PHE A 167 16.67 2.95 11.43
CA PHE A 167 16.29 2.26 12.66
C PHE A 167 16.77 0.80 12.65
N ILE A 168 16.56 0.08 11.55
CA ILE A 168 16.99 -1.31 11.42
C ILE A 168 18.52 -1.43 11.46
N ASN A 169 19.24 -0.51 10.83
CA ASN A 169 20.70 -0.49 10.87
C ASN A 169 21.25 -0.31 12.30
N ASN A 170 20.60 0.50 13.13
CA ASN A 170 21.08 0.79 14.48
C ASN A 170 20.71 -0.29 15.51
N ASN A 171 19.73 -1.16 15.21
CA ASN A 171 19.17 -2.12 16.17
C ASN A 171 19.37 -3.60 15.81
N LEU A 172 19.95 -3.91 14.63
CA LEU A 172 20.27 -5.29 14.20
C LEU A 172 21.76 -5.54 14.03
#